data_AF-A0A4R2I1P6-F1
#
_entry.id   AF-A0A4R2I1P6-F1
#
_cell.length_a   1.000
_cell.length_b   1.000
_cell.length_c   1.000
_cell.angle_alpha   90.00
_cell.angle_beta   90.00
_cell.angle_gamma   90.00
#
_symmetry.space_group_name_H-M   'P 1'
#
loop_
_entity.id
_entity.type
_entity.pdbx_description
1 polymer ?
#
loop_
_entity_poly.entity_id
_entity_poly.type
_entity_poly.pdbx_seq_one_letter_code
_entity_poly.pdbx_strand_id
1 'polypeptide(L)' 'MLESGEAKSLKEIAAREGIDNSYVSRMVNLTTLAPDIVAAILDDVLPNHVTLFDLAVDPPALW' A
#
# COMPACT_ATOMS: atom_id res chain seq x y z
N MET A 1 4.70 7.37 -12.35
CA MET A 1 6.14 7.08 -12.13
C MET A 1 6.54 5.69 -12.60
N LEU A 2 6.05 4.59 -11.99
CA LEU A 2 6.35 3.24 -12.50
C LEU A 2 5.67 2.98 -13.85
N GLU A 3 4.34 3.08 -13.89
CA GLU A 3 3.53 2.85 -15.11
C GLU A 3 3.88 3.81 -16.26
N SER A 4 4.27 5.05 -15.93
CA SER A 4 4.71 6.03 -16.92
C SER A 4 6.17 5.85 -17.38
N GLY A 5 6.92 4.90 -16.79
CA GLY A 5 8.32 4.63 -17.10
C GLY A 5 9.31 5.68 -16.57
N GLU A 6 8.85 6.70 -15.85
CA GLU A 6 9.70 7.73 -15.26
C GLU A 6 10.68 7.17 -14.23
N ALA A 7 10.33 6.09 -13.52
CA ALA A 7 11.18 5.38 -12.58
C ALA A 7 11.14 3.88 -12.84
N LYS A 8 12.28 3.20 -12.68
CA LYS A 8 12.43 1.76 -12.97
C LYS A 8 12.19 0.87 -11.75
N SER A 9 12.10 1.45 -10.56
CA SER A 9 11.91 0.71 -9.31
C SER A 9 11.34 1.58 -8.19
N LEU A 10 10.77 0.95 -7.17
CA LEU A 10 10.35 1.63 -5.93
C LEU A 10 11.51 2.32 -5.22
N LYS A 11 12.75 1.79 -5.34
CA LYS A 11 13.94 2.42 -4.75
C LYS A 11 14.29 3.74 -5.43
N GLU A 12 14.12 3.81 -6.74
CA GLU A 12 14.33 5.04 -7.50
C GLU A 12 13.28 6.09 -7.17
N ILE A 13 12.02 5.69 -7.01
CA ILE A 13 10.95 6.58 -6.53
C ILE A 13 11.28 7.11 -5.13
N ALA A 14 11.66 6.23 -4.22
CA ALA A 14 12.05 6.61 -2.85
C ALA A 14 13.19 7.63 -2.83
N ALA A 15 14.24 7.40 -3.62
CA ALA A 15 15.38 8.32 -3.71
C ALA A 15 15.00 9.68 -4.31
N ARG A 16 14.11 9.72 -5.30
CA ARG A 16 13.64 10.97 -5.94
C ARG A 16 12.77 11.79 -5.01
N GLU A 17 11.87 11.14 -4.29
CA GLU A 17 10.92 11.78 -3.37
C GLU A 17 11.53 12.05 -1.98
N GLY A 18 12.76 11.59 -1.72
CA GLY A 18 13.44 11.81 -0.43
C GLY A 18 12.82 11.07 0.74
N ILE A 19 12.20 9.91 0.49
CA ILE A 19 11.47 9.09 1.47
C ILE A 19 12.03 7.68 1.52
N ASP A 20 11.66 6.94 2.57
CA ASP A 20 12.09 5.56 2.75
C ASP A 20 11.47 4.62 1.70
N ASN A 21 12.27 3.65 1.23
CA ASN A 21 11.78 2.64 0.28
C ASN A 21 10.63 1.81 0.87
N SER A 22 10.68 1.51 2.17
CA SER A 22 9.60 0.82 2.87
C SER A 22 8.29 1.62 2.87
N TYR A 23 8.37 2.95 2.89
CA TYR A 23 7.20 3.81 2.80
C TYR A 23 6.57 3.75 1.40
N VAL A 24 7.38 3.83 0.35
CA VAL A 24 6.89 3.71 -1.04
C VAL A 24 6.25 2.35 -1.27
N SER A 25 6.85 1.27 -0.77
CA SER A 25 6.28 -0.08 -0.88
C SER A 25 4.93 -0.20 -0.17
N ARG A 26 4.80 0.35 1.04
CA ARG A 26 3.51 0.38 1.78
C ARG A 26 2.45 1.15 1.01
N MET A 27 2.80 2.31 0.45
CA MET A 27 1.87 3.11 -0.34
C MET A 27 1.36 2.35 -1.57
N VAL A 28 2.25 1.65 -2.28
CA VAL A 28 1.87 0.84 -3.44
C VAL A 28 0.98 -0.34 -3.03
N ASN A 29 1.30 -1.06 -1.97
CA ASN A 29 0.47 -2.17 -1.49
C ASN A 29 -0.97 -1.74 -1.12
N LEU A 30 -1.14 -0.52 -0.59
CA LEU A 30 -2.46 0.02 -0.28
C LEU A 30 -3.29 0.37 -1.52
N THR A 31 -2.67 0.47 -2.71
CA THR A 31 -3.42 0.64 -3.97
C THR A 31 -3.99 -0.66 -4.52
N THR A 32 -3.60 -1.80 -3.95
CA THR A 32 -3.98 -3.14 -4.41
C THR A 32 -4.87 -3.89 -3.41
N LEU A 33 -5.50 -3.17 -2.48
CA LEU A 33 -6.44 -3.79 -1.52
C LEU A 33 -7.65 -4.37 -2.25
N ALA A 34 -8.17 -5.48 -1.72
CA ALA A 34 -9.39 -6.09 -2.23
C ALA A 34 -10.59 -5.14 -2.06
N PRO A 35 -11.59 -5.17 -2.96
CA PRO A 35 -12.71 -4.23 -2.94
C PRO A 35 -13.53 -4.25 -1.65
N ASP A 36 -13.70 -5.42 -1.04
CA ASP A 36 -14.42 -5.61 0.22
C ASP A 36 -13.72 -4.91 1.40
N ILE A 37 -12.39 -4.80 1.36
CA ILE A 37 -11.62 -4.11 2.40
C ILE A 37 -11.65 -2.62 2.22
N VAL A 38 -11.58 -2.15 0.97
CA VAL A 38 -11.82 -0.73 0.67
C VAL A 38 -13.22 -0.35 1.17
N ALA A 39 -14.24 -1.18 0.92
CA ALA A 39 -15.58 -0.96 1.47
C ALA A 39 -15.59 -0.97 3.01
N ALA A 40 -14.95 -1.95 3.65
CA ALA A 40 -14.89 -2.04 5.11
C ALA A 40 -14.20 -0.83 5.78
N ILE A 41 -13.19 -0.25 5.12
CA ILE A 41 -12.54 1.00 5.55
C ILE A 41 -13.52 2.17 5.43
N LEU A 42 -14.19 2.30 4.29
CA LEU A 42 -15.11 3.42 4.02
C LEU A 42 -16.36 3.37 4.92
N ASP A 43 -16.81 2.17 5.26
CA ASP A 43 -17.98 1.92 6.12
C ASP A 43 -17.63 1.92 7.62
N ASP A 44 -16.35 2.07 7.99
CA ASP A 44 -15.85 2.01 9.38
C ASP A 44 -16.22 0.71 10.12
N VAL A 45 -16.16 -0.43 9.41
CA VAL A 45 -16.50 -1.77 9.91
C VAL A 45 -15.31 -2.71 9.99
N LEU A 46 -14.10 -2.20 9.77
CA LEU A 46 -12.88 -2.98 9.99
C LEU A 46 -12.80 -3.46 11.45
N PRO A 47 -12.40 -4.72 11.71
CA PRO A 47 -12.18 -5.18 13.06
C PRO A 47 -11.14 -4.31 13.79
N ASN A 48 -11.41 -3.94 15.05
CA ASN A 48 -10.53 -3.06 15.86
C ASN A 48 -9.09 -3.55 16.06
N HIS A 49 -8.79 -4.80 15.74
CA HIS A 49 -7.44 -5.36 15.83
C HIS A 49 -6.65 -5.20 14.52
N VAL A 50 -7.30 -4.82 13.42
CA VAL A 50 -6.63 -4.57 12.13
C VAL A 50 -5.98 -3.20 12.17
N THR A 51 -4.70 -3.17 11.83
CA THR A 51 -3.88 -1.95 11.75
C THR A 51 -3.48 -1.66 10.31
N LEU A 52 -2.99 -0.44 10.07
CA LEU A 52 -2.44 -0.06 8.77
C LEU A 52 -1.29 -0.99 8.32
N PHE A 53 -0.49 -1.52 9.26
CA PHE A 53 0.64 -2.40 8.91
C PHE A 53 0.18 -3.77 8.41
N ASP A 54 -0.93 -4.28 8.95
CA ASP A 54 -1.55 -5.52 8.47
C ASP A 54 -2.02 -5.41 7.01
N LEU A 55 -2.40 -4.20 6.59
CA LEU A 55 -2.84 -3.93 5.21
C LEU A 55 -1.69 -3.55 4.27
N ALA A 56 -0.67 -2.85 4.78
CA ALA A 56 0.35 -2.22 3.93
C ALA A 56 1.66 -3.01 3.80
N VAL A 57 1.98 -3.91 4.75
CA VAL A 57 3.26 -4.66 4.75
C VAL A 57 3.09 -6.09 4.27
N ASP A 58 2.08 -6.77 4.79
CA ASP A 58 1.78 -8.18 4.47
C ASP A 58 0.27 -8.32 4.24
N PRO A 59 -0.28 -7.66 3.20
CA PRO A 59 -1.70 -7.76 2.91
C PRO A 59 -2.06 -9.25 2.77
N PRO A 60 -3.00 -9.77 3.58
CA PRO A 60 -3.39 -11.15 3.53
C PRO A 60 -3.62 -11.62 2.10
N ALA A 61 -2.88 -12.65 1.70
CA ALA A 61 -2.93 -13.23 0.35
C ALA A 61 -4.27 -13.90 -0.01
N LEU A 62 -5.25 -13.89 0.89
CA LEU A 62 -6.46 -14.71 0.88
C LEU A 62 -7.74 -13.89 0.80
N TRP A 63 -7.64 -12.67 0.30
CA TRP A 63 -8.78 -11.91 -0.20
C TRP A 63 -8.87 -12.12 -1.72
#